data_AF-A0A3R9WC90-F1
#
_entry.id   AF-A0A3R9WC90-F1
#
_cell.length_a   1.000
_cell.length_b   1.000
_cell.length_c   1.000
_cell.angle_alpha   90.00
_cell.angle_beta   90.00
_cell.angle_gamma   90.00
#
_symmetry.space_group_name_H-M   'P 1'
#
loop_
_entity.id
_entity.type
_entity.pdbx_description
1 polymer ?
#
loop_
_entity_poly.entity_id
_entity_poly.type
_entity_poly.pdbx_seq_one_letter_code
_entity_poly.pdbx_strand_id
1 'polypeptide(L)'
;MRHGWQGVTLKLLGGKDFTFTVRSNEQVSEHLRRLRFGDGGMLGVTGVHPTMWVRLWFERAGRPHQRGYTLVDPDPETGTFAMEFTLHTGPAGDWARGARPGDTIHATVQGTAFAPPDPPPSRLLVVGDPASRPAINSLLESMPSTPARIWFETPDPARERGIPRHGAPDREVVHVPRRDGGAHLVRTVRSELPEHLGPASYVWIACDTVTTRTLAAFVRKELGVPRERLHALGYWRAT
;
A
#
# COMPACT_ATOMS: atom_id res chain seq x y z
N MET A 1 -19.90 5.13 -18.06
CA MET A 1 -19.66 6.54 -18.47
C MET A 1 -18.17 6.84 -18.27
N ARG A 2 -17.50 7.54 -19.21
CA ARG A 2 -16.06 7.87 -19.12
C ARG A 2 -15.81 8.71 -17.85
N HIS A 3 -14.78 8.38 -17.05
CA HIS A 3 -14.42 9.01 -15.76
C HIS A 3 -13.95 10.49 -15.85
N GLY A 4 -14.60 11.30 -16.68
CA GLY A 4 -14.23 12.70 -16.95
C GLY A 4 -12.82 12.85 -17.51
N TRP A 5 -12.26 14.06 -17.37
CA TRP A 5 -10.91 14.40 -17.82
C TRP A 5 -9.82 13.56 -17.16
N GLN A 6 -10.02 13.13 -15.90
CA GLN A 6 -9.07 12.29 -15.19
C GLN A 6 -8.93 10.91 -15.86
N GLY A 7 -10.05 10.27 -16.23
CA GLY A 7 -10.03 9.01 -16.96
C GLY A 7 -9.38 9.12 -18.34
N VAL A 8 -9.65 10.21 -19.07
CA VAL A 8 -9.01 10.48 -20.37
C VAL A 8 -7.49 10.64 -20.21
N THR A 9 -7.05 11.40 -19.20
CA THR A 9 -5.62 11.60 -18.90
C THR A 9 -4.93 10.27 -18.59
N LEU A 10 -5.55 9.42 -17.77
CA LEU A 10 -4.98 8.12 -17.38
C LEU A 10 -4.83 7.19 -18.59
N LYS A 11 -5.79 7.16 -19.51
CA LYS A 11 -5.70 6.39 -20.76
C LYS A 11 -4.58 6.87 -21.67
N LEU A 12 -4.42 8.18 -21.81
CA LEU A 12 -3.32 8.76 -22.58
C LEU A 12 -1.95 8.37 -22.00
N LEU A 13 -1.89 8.11 -20.69
CA LEU A 13 -0.70 7.61 -19.99
C LEU A 13 -0.61 6.06 -19.94
N GLY A 14 -1.35 5.36 -20.81
CA GLY A 14 -1.29 3.89 -20.93
C GLY A 14 -2.12 3.12 -19.90
N GLY A 15 -3.00 3.78 -19.15
CA GLY A 15 -3.89 3.13 -18.18
C GLY A 15 -4.84 2.13 -18.84
N LYS A 16 -4.92 0.93 -18.27
CA LYS A 16 -5.85 -0.12 -18.69
C LYS A 16 -7.03 -0.18 -17.73
N ASP A 17 -8.25 -0.17 -18.28
CA ASP A 17 -9.47 -0.22 -17.49
C ASP A 17 -10.00 -1.65 -17.36
N PHE A 18 -10.51 -1.96 -16.18
CA PHE A 18 -11.13 -3.24 -15.85
C PHE A 18 -12.40 -2.99 -15.02
N THR A 19 -13.24 -4.01 -14.94
CA THR A 19 -14.39 -4.04 -14.03
C THR A 19 -14.18 -5.17 -13.06
N PHE A 20 -14.13 -4.84 -11.77
CA PHE A 20 -14.04 -5.84 -10.72
C PHE A 20 -15.43 -6.16 -10.18
N THR A 21 -15.65 -7.42 -9.82
CA THR A 21 -16.92 -7.89 -9.26
C THR A 21 -16.69 -8.42 -7.86
N VAL A 22 -17.42 -7.90 -6.87
CA VAL A 22 -17.36 -8.37 -5.49
C VAL A 22 -17.81 -9.84 -5.44
N ARG A 23 -17.01 -10.69 -4.79
CA ARG A 23 -17.27 -12.12 -4.58
C ARG A 23 -17.68 -12.42 -3.15
N SER A 24 -17.05 -11.75 -2.18
CA SER A 24 -17.40 -11.85 -0.78
C SER A 24 -17.10 -10.55 -0.05
N ASN A 25 -17.76 -10.37 1.09
CA ASN A 25 -17.49 -9.30 2.04
C ASN A 25 -17.20 -9.89 3.43
N GLU A 26 -16.24 -9.31 4.12
CA GLU A 26 -15.80 -9.75 5.44
C GLU A 26 -15.58 -8.51 6.33
N GLN A 27 -16.20 -8.49 7.51
CA GLN A 27 -15.94 -7.46 8.52
C GLN A 27 -14.74 -7.89 9.38
N VAL A 28 -13.57 -7.32 9.13
CA VAL A 28 -12.33 -7.68 9.84
C VAL A 28 -12.29 -7.01 11.23
N SER A 29 -12.74 -5.77 11.32
CA SER A 29 -12.93 -5.03 12.57
C SER A 29 -14.02 -3.97 12.38
N GLU A 30 -14.43 -3.23 13.42
CA GLU A 30 -15.40 -2.14 13.28
C GLU A 30 -15.01 -1.11 12.20
N HIS A 31 -13.70 -0.91 11.97
CA HIS A 31 -13.20 0.12 11.07
C HIS A 31 -12.57 -0.42 9.78
N LEU A 32 -12.60 -1.75 9.57
CA LEU A 32 -11.95 -2.38 8.43
C LEU A 32 -12.83 -3.46 7.81
N ARG A 33 -13.04 -3.35 6.50
CA ARG A 33 -13.75 -4.36 5.70
C ARG A 33 -12.82 -4.91 4.63
N ARG A 34 -12.80 -6.23 4.50
CA ARG A 34 -12.10 -6.92 3.42
C ARG A 34 -13.13 -7.37 2.39
N LEU A 35 -12.88 -7.04 1.13
CA LEU A 35 -13.71 -7.45 0.00
C LEU A 35 -12.86 -8.30 -0.94
N ARG A 36 -13.37 -9.48 -1.34
CA ARG A 36 -12.76 -10.30 -2.39
C ARG A 36 -13.41 -9.96 -3.72
N PHE A 37 -12.62 -9.91 -4.78
CA PHE A 37 -13.04 -9.53 -6.12
C PHE A 37 -12.68 -10.62 -7.14
N GLY A 38 -13.49 -10.72 -8.18
CA GLY A 38 -13.04 -11.20 -9.49
C GLY A 38 -12.48 -10.01 -10.26
N ASP A 39 -11.36 -10.22 -10.95
CA ASP A 39 -10.50 -9.17 -11.50
C ASP A 39 -10.87 -8.70 -12.92
N GLY A 40 -11.85 -9.36 -13.57
CA GLY A 40 -12.24 -9.06 -14.94
C GLY A 40 -11.13 -9.34 -15.97
N GLY A 41 -10.22 -10.27 -15.68
CA GLY A 41 -9.08 -10.64 -16.53
C GLY A 41 -7.84 -9.74 -16.36
N MET A 42 -7.84 -8.84 -15.39
CA MET A 42 -6.73 -7.90 -15.15
C MET A 42 -5.40 -8.62 -14.91
N LEU A 43 -5.35 -9.60 -14.01
CA LEU A 43 -4.12 -10.30 -13.62
C LEU A 43 -3.48 -11.04 -14.80
N GLY A 44 -4.29 -11.59 -15.70
CA GLY A 44 -3.79 -12.20 -16.94
C GLY A 44 -3.14 -11.20 -17.91
N VAL A 45 -3.56 -9.92 -17.86
CA VAL A 45 -3.03 -8.85 -18.73
C VAL A 45 -1.83 -8.12 -18.11
N THR A 46 -1.79 -8.00 -16.79
CA THR A 46 -0.80 -7.19 -16.08
C THR A 46 0.29 -8.01 -15.40
N GLY A 47 0.04 -9.30 -15.16
CA GLY A 47 0.79 -10.08 -14.20
C GLY A 47 0.56 -9.61 -12.77
N VAL A 48 1.32 -10.19 -11.83
CA VAL A 48 1.35 -9.84 -10.41
C VAL A 48 2.75 -9.35 -10.04
N HIS A 49 2.81 -8.36 -9.16
CA HIS A 49 4.05 -7.93 -8.54
C HIS A 49 3.83 -7.53 -7.08
N PRO A 50 4.86 -7.47 -6.24
CA PRO A 50 4.74 -7.02 -4.86
C PRO A 50 4.25 -5.57 -4.80
N THR A 51 3.56 -5.21 -3.73
CA THR A 51 3.01 -3.86 -3.49
C THR A 51 2.02 -3.37 -4.55
N MET A 52 1.50 -4.27 -5.40
CA MET A 52 0.62 -3.94 -6.51
C MET A 52 -0.65 -3.23 -6.04
N TRP A 53 -0.97 -2.12 -6.68
CA TRP A 53 -2.13 -1.32 -6.38
C TRP A 53 -2.79 -0.83 -7.66
N VAL A 54 -4.07 -0.52 -7.55
CA VAL A 54 -4.92 -0.08 -8.67
C VAL A 54 -5.77 1.10 -8.24
N ARG A 55 -6.26 1.87 -9.21
CA ARG A 55 -7.16 3.00 -8.98
C ARG A 55 -8.59 2.50 -9.09
N LEU A 56 -9.35 2.52 -8.00
CA LEU A 56 -10.78 2.28 -8.01
C LEU A 56 -11.55 3.58 -8.20
N TRP A 57 -12.62 3.54 -8.98
CA TRP A 57 -13.49 4.68 -9.26
C TRP A 57 -14.81 4.57 -8.51
N PHE A 58 -15.05 5.54 -7.63
CA PHE A 58 -16.27 5.69 -6.86
C PHE A 58 -17.08 6.86 -7.39
N GLU A 59 -18.39 6.82 -7.22
CA GLU A 59 -19.26 7.95 -7.51
C GLU A 59 -19.76 8.59 -6.21
N ARG A 60 -19.76 9.92 -6.15
CA ARG A 60 -20.39 10.67 -5.06
C ARG A 60 -20.99 11.95 -5.62
N ALA A 61 -22.28 12.17 -5.37
CA ALA A 61 -23.02 13.33 -5.86
C ALA A 61 -22.82 13.57 -7.39
N GLY A 62 -22.87 12.49 -8.18
CA GLY A 62 -22.72 12.54 -9.65
C GLY A 62 -21.30 12.84 -10.15
N ARG A 63 -20.28 12.83 -9.28
CA ARG A 63 -18.88 13.08 -9.64
C ARG A 63 -18.00 11.84 -9.40
N PRO A 64 -17.06 11.54 -10.32
CA PRO A 64 -16.11 10.44 -10.13
C PRO A 64 -15.03 10.83 -9.12
N HIS A 65 -14.72 9.90 -8.21
CA HIS A 65 -13.65 9.99 -7.22
C HIS A 65 -12.79 8.74 -7.31
N GLN A 66 -11.49 8.89 -7.55
CA GLN A 66 -10.57 7.76 -7.56
C GLN A 66 -9.84 7.58 -6.22
N ARG A 67 -9.56 6.33 -5.83
CA ARG A 67 -8.67 5.99 -4.71
C ARG A 67 -7.77 4.82 -5.09
N GLY A 68 -6.52 4.85 -4.62
CA GLY A 68 -5.59 3.73 -4.78
C GLY A 68 -5.88 2.66 -3.73
N TYR A 69 -5.91 1.39 -4.14
CA TYR A 69 -6.01 0.24 -3.26
C TYR A 69 -4.99 -0.82 -3.63
N THR A 70 -4.28 -1.32 -2.63
CA THR A 70 -3.32 -2.41 -2.75
C THR A 70 -4.07 -3.74 -2.80
N LEU A 71 -3.63 -4.64 -3.69
CA LEU A 71 -4.14 -5.99 -3.78
C LEU A 71 -3.61 -6.83 -2.62
N VAL A 72 -4.47 -7.68 -2.07
CA VAL A 72 -4.18 -8.68 -1.05
C VAL A 72 -4.38 -10.05 -1.69
N ASP A 73 -3.37 -10.92 -1.57
CA ASP A 73 -3.37 -12.30 -2.07
C ASP A 73 -3.92 -12.43 -3.52
N PRO A 74 -3.32 -11.73 -4.51
CA PRO A 74 -3.73 -11.89 -5.89
C PRO A 74 -3.39 -13.29 -6.42
N ASP A 75 -4.38 -13.93 -7.03
CA ASP A 75 -4.31 -15.25 -7.62
C ASP A 75 -4.63 -15.16 -9.13
N PRO A 76 -3.61 -15.23 -9.99
CA PRO A 76 -3.78 -15.21 -11.44
C PRO A 76 -4.52 -16.42 -12.01
N GLU A 77 -4.49 -17.57 -11.33
CA GLU A 77 -5.14 -18.79 -11.82
C GLU A 77 -6.66 -18.67 -11.72
N THR A 78 -7.14 -18.12 -10.61
CA THR A 78 -8.58 -17.89 -10.40
C THR A 78 -9.06 -16.51 -10.82
N GLY A 79 -8.15 -15.58 -11.13
CA GLY A 79 -8.49 -14.19 -11.43
C GLY A 79 -9.13 -13.49 -10.22
N THR A 80 -8.64 -13.78 -9.01
CA THR A 80 -9.19 -13.22 -7.77
C THR A 80 -8.14 -12.52 -6.94
N PHE A 81 -8.58 -11.57 -6.13
CA PHE A 81 -7.76 -10.91 -5.11
C PHE A 81 -8.68 -10.32 -4.05
N ALA A 82 -8.13 -9.89 -2.92
CA ALA A 82 -8.83 -9.10 -1.92
C ALA A 82 -8.29 -7.66 -1.85
N MET A 83 -9.08 -6.78 -1.24
CA MET A 83 -8.64 -5.43 -0.85
C MET A 83 -9.21 -5.09 0.53
N GLU A 84 -8.46 -4.31 1.30
CA GLU A 84 -8.87 -3.83 2.61
C GLU A 84 -9.31 -2.37 2.54
N PHE A 85 -10.52 -2.09 3.05
CA PHE A 85 -11.15 -0.78 3.06
C PHE A 85 -11.28 -0.29 4.50
N THR A 86 -10.61 0.81 4.82
CA THR A 86 -10.84 1.55 6.05
C THR A 86 -12.21 2.25 5.97
N LEU A 87 -13.04 2.08 6.99
CA LEU A 87 -14.44 2.50 7.00
C LEU A 87 -14.64 3.91 7.56
N HIS A 88 -13.90 4.89 7.05
CA HIS A 88 -14.14 6.30 7.37
C HIS A 88 -15.19 6.92 6.43
N THR A 89 -15.73 8.09 6.79
CA THR A 89 -16.67 8.82 5.93
C THR A 89 -16.02 9.20 4.61
N GLY A 90 -16.68 8.95 3.49
CA GLY A 90 -16.16 9.27 2.16
C GLY A 90 -16.51 8.21 1.11
N PRO A 91 -16.34 8.54 -0.18
CA PRO A 91 -16.88 7.74 -1.28
C PRO A 91 -16.48 6.26 -1.23
N ALA A 92 -15.23 5.96 -0.88
CA ALA A 92 -14.75 4.59 -0.84
C ALA A 92 -15.22 3.82 0.40
N GLY A 93 -15.20 4.45 1.59
CA GLY A 93 -15.72 3.85 2.82
C GLY A 93 -17.23 3.64 2.75
N ASP A 94 -17.98 4.63 2.23
CA ASP A 94 -19.43 4.57 2.04
C ASP A 94 -19.82 3.44 1.08
N TRP A 95 -19.12 3.31 -0.05
CA TRP A 95 -19.31 2.20 -0.98
C TRP A 95 -18.99 0.84 -0.34
N ALA A 96 -17.84 0.72 0.35
CA ALA A 96 -17.43 -0.55 0.96
C ALA A 96 -18.38 -1.03 2.07
N ARG A 97 -19.02 -0.12 2.81
CA ARG A 97 -20.06 -0.49 3.81
C ARG A 97 -21.27 -1.17 3.16
N GLY A 98 -21.66 -0.73 1.98
CA GLY A 98 -22.83 -1.24 1.26
C GLY A 98 -22.54 -2.43 0.34
N ALA A 99 -21.28 -2.68 -0.02
CA ALA A 99 -20.88 -3.65 -1.03
C ALA A 99 -21.30 -5.09 -0.71
N ARG A 100 -21.90 -5.77 -1.69
CA ARG A 100 -22.39 -7.15 -1.64
C ARG A 100 -21.83 -7.96 -2.82
N PRO A 101 -21.76 -9.30 -2.70
CA PRO A 101 -21.44 -10.16 -3.83
C PRO A 101 -22.31 -9.84 -5.06
N GLY A 102 -21.66 -9.70 -6.22
CA GLY A 102 -22.30 -9.29 -7.47
C GLY A 102 -22.16 -7.79 -7.79
N ASP A 103 -21.91 -6.93 -6.80
CA ASP A 103 -21.65 -5.52 -7.05
C ASP A 103 -20.36 -5.35 -7.87
N THR A 104 -20.33 -4.31 -8.71
CA THR A 104 -19.17 -4.03 -9.57
C THR A 104 -18.55 -2.68 -9.26
N ILE A 105 -17.26 -2.56 -9.54
CA ILE A 105 -16.52 -1.32 -9.45
C ILE A 105 -15.53 -1.20 -10.61
N HIS A 106 -15.44 -0.01 -11.18
CA HIS A 106 -14.46 0.28 -12.22
C HIS A 106 -13.08 0.48 -11.63
N ALA A 107 -12.07 -0.07 -12.30
CA ALA A 107 -10.68 0.05 -11.92
C ALA A 107 -9.81 0.47 -13.11
N THR A 108 -8.77 1.23 -12.83
CA THR A 108 -7.70 1.52 -13.79
C THR A 108 -6.37 1.09 -13.20
N VAL A 109 -5.65 0.25 -13.94
CA VAL A 109 -4.25 -0.09 -13.63
C VAL A 109 -3.36 0.88 -14.37
N GLN A 110 -2.54 1.60 -13.63
CA GLN A 110 -1.60 2.57 -14.17
C GLN A 110 -0.42 2.75 -13.21
N GLY A 111 0.79 2.53 -13.69
CA GLY A 111 2.02 2.67 -12.92
C GLY A 111 3.09 1.68 -13.34
N THR A 112 4.28 1.80 -12.77
CA THR A 112 5.37 0.84 -12.93
C THR A 112 5.25 -0.26 -11.87
N ALA A 113 5.44 -1.51 -12.29
CA ALA A 113 5.56 -2.62 -11.35
C ALA A 113 6.71 -2.37 -10.37
N PHE A 114 6.48 -2.59 -9.08
CA PHE A 114 7.59 -2.67 -8.14
C PHE A 114 8.38 -3.94 -8.45
N ALA A 115 9.65 -3.78 -8.80
CA ALA A 115 10.58 -4.88 -8.93
C ALA A 115 11.43 -4.95 -7.65
N PRO A 116 11.47 -6.09 -6.95
CA PRO A 116 12.46 -6.32 -5.92
C PRO A 116 13.88 -6.06 -6.46
N PRO A 117 14.79 -5.48 -5.66
CA PRO A 117 16.17 -5.29 -6.10
C PRO A 117 16.85 -6.61 -6.43
N ASP A 118 17.65 -6.62 -7.50
CA ASP A 118 18.52 -7.72 -7.90
C ASP A 118 19.96 -7.18 -8.08
N PRO A 119 20.94 -7.61 -7.26
CA PRO A 119 20.82 -8.62 -6.20
C PRO A 119 19.93 -8.16 -5.02
N PRO A 120 19.40 -9.10 -4.21
CA PRO A 120 18.60 -8.78 -3.04
C PRO A 120 19.35 -7.85 -2.07
N PRO A 121 18.66 -6.91 -1.40
CA PRO A 121 19.32 -6.00 -0.47
C PRO A 121 19.75 -6.74 0.79
N SER A 122 20.76 -6.21 1.48
CA SER A 122 21.25 -6.80 2.73
C SER A 122 20.25 -6.65 3.88
N ARG A 123 19.37 -5.65 3.81
CA ARG A 123 18.27 -5.39 4.75
C ARG A 123 17.20 -4.49 4.13
N LEU A 124 15.95 -4.73 4.49
CA LEU A 124 14.83 -3.83 4.25
C LEU A 124 14.64 -2.89 5.46
N LEU A 125 14.56 -1.60 5.19
CA LEU A 125 14.21 -0.56 6.17
C LEU A 125 12.87 0.01 5.77
N VAL A 126 11.81 -0.42 6.45
CA VAL A 126 10.42 -0.20 6.06
C VAL A 126 9.76 0.79 7.01
N VAL A 127 9.08 1.79 6.48
CA VAL A 127 8.25 2.71 7.27
C VAL A 127 6.84 2.69 6.73
N GLY A 128 5.86 2.44 7.59
CA GLY A 128 4.47 2.37 7.16
C GLY A 128 3.44 2.57 8.25
N ASP A 129 2.18 2.47 7.84
CA ASP A 129 0.98 2.59 8.67
C ASP A 129 -0.09 1.55 8.22
N PRO A 130 -1.27 1.45 8.88
CA PRO A 130 -2.33 0.51 8.50
C PRO A 130 -2.77 0.57 7.04
N ALA A 131 -2.71 1.73 6.36
CA ALA A 131 -3.09 1.84 4.95
C ALA A 131 -2.07 1.15 4.03
N SER A 132 -0.80 1.11 4.45
CA SER A 132 0.29 0.47 3.70
C SER A 132 0.49 -1.01 4.01
N ARG A 133 -0.19 -1.55 5.03
CA ARG A 133 0.03 -2.93 5.52
C ARG A 133 -0.07 -4.00 4.43
N PRO A 134 -1.09 -4.01 3.54
CA PRO A 134 -1.12 -4.96 2.43
C PRO A 134 0.16 -4.93 1.55
N ALA A 135 0.69 -3.74 1.29
CA ALA A 135 1.89 -3.59 0.48
C ALA A 135 3.12 -4.10 1.21
N ILE A 136 3.25 -3.79 2.51
CA ILE A 136 4.34 -4.31 3.35
C ILE A 136 4.32 -5.84 3.38
N ASN A 137 3.16 -6.47 3.53
CA ASN A 137 3.06 -7.93 3.57
C ASN A 137 3.57 -8.56 2.27
N SER A 138 3.05 -8.12 1.11
CA SER A 138 3.51 -8.60 -0.19
C SER A 138 4.99 -8.29 -0.48
N LEU A 139 5.51 -7.15 0.02
CA LEU A 139 6.94 -6.81 -0.06
C LEU A 139 7.79 -7.83 0.69
N LEU A 140 7.42 -8.15 1.93
CA LEU A 140 8.14 -9.10 2.79
C LEU A 140 8.04 -10.53 2.26
N GLU A 141 6.91 -10.92 1.65
CA GLU A 141 6.74 -12.21 0.99
C GLU A 141 7.63 -12.35 -0.24
N SER A 142 7.83 -11.26 -1.00
CA SER A 142 8.69 -11.26 -2.19
C SER A 142 10.19 -11.38 -1.90
N MET A 143 10.60 -11.12 -0.66
CA MET A 143 11.99 -11.19 -0.20
C MET A 143 12.06 -11.99 1.11
N PRO A 144 11.75 -13.30 1.07
CA PRO A 144 11.55 -14.12 2.27
C PRO A 144 12.81 -14.30 3.10
N SER A 145 14.00 -14.17 2.49
CA SER A 145 15.31 -14.35 3.12
C SER A 145 15.98 -13.03 3.54
N THR A 146 15.38 -11.88 3.22
CA THR A 146 15.97 -10.57 3.55
C THR A 146 15.57 -10.12 4.95
N PRO A 147 16.54 -9.78 5.83
CA PRO A 147 16.25 -9.17 7.13
C PRO A 147 15.48 -7.86 6.97
N ALA A 148 14.62 -7.53 7.93
CA ALA A 148 13.80 -6.33 7.83
C ALA A 148 13.66 -5.63 9.18
N ARG A 149 13.76 -4.31 9.20
CA ARG A 149 13.33 -3.47 10.32
C ARG A 149 12.16 -2.61 9.85
N ILE A 150 11.04 -2.70 10.55
CA ILE A 150 9.79 -2.05 10.16
C ILE A 150 9.37 -1.09 11.28
N TRP A 151 9.37 0.21 10.99
CA TRP A 151 8.72 1.21 11.84
C TRP A 151 7.28 1.37 11.39
N PHE A 152 6.36 0.84 12.18
CA PHE A 152 4.94 0.83 11.85
C PHE A 152 4.15 1.75 12.77
N GLU A 153 3.65 2.85 12.23
CA GLU A 153 2.85 3.80 12.98
C GLU A 153 1.40 3.33 13.09
N THR A 154 0.86 3.26 14.32
CA THR A 154 -0.52 2.82 14.56
C THR A 154 -1.12 3.56 15.76
N PRO A 155 -2.44 3.84 15.78
CA PRO A 155 -3.09 4.45 16.93
C PRO A 155 -3.10 3.54 18.17
N ASP A 156 -3.02 2.22 17.99
CA ASP A 156 -3.02 1.25 19.09
C ASP A 156 -1.91 0.19 18.91
N PRO A 157 -0.67 0.51 19.32
CA PRO A 157 0.46 -0.43 19.24
C PRO A 157 0.23 -1.77 19.94
N ALA A 158 -0.54 -1.78 21.03
CA ALA A 158 -0.77 -2.98 21.82
C ALA A 158 -1.67 -3.99 21.10
N ARG A 159 -2.58 -3.51 20.24
CA ARG A 159 -3.53 -4.34 19.47
C ARG A 159 -3.14 -4.57 18.02
N GLU A 160 -2.09 -3.91 17.51
CA GLU A 160 -1.67 -4.11 16.13
C GLU A 160 -1.18 -5.54 15.90
N ARG A 161 -1.84 -6.22 14.97
CA ARG A 161 -1.55 -7.57 14.51
C ARG A 161 -1.75 -7.55 13.00
N GLY A 162 -0.80 -8.04 12.23
CA GLY A 162 -0.99 -8.16 10.78
C GLY A 162 0.27 -8.01 9.94
N ILE A 163 1.38 -7.56 10.52
CA ILE A 163 2.69 -7.63 9.86
C ILE A 163 3.34 -8.95 10.23
N PRO A 164 3.68 -9.81 9.25
CA PRO A 164 4.40 -11.04 9.48
C PRO A 164 5.71 -10.78 10.22
N ARG A 165 5.80 -11.31 11.45
CA ARG A 165 7.05 -11.34 12.24
C ARG A 165 7.87 -12.60 11.98
N HIS A 166 7.22 -13.64 11.44
CA HIS A 166 7.83 -14.90 11.06
C HIS A 166 8.34 -14.82 9.60
N GLY A 167 9.50 -15.39 9.31
CA GLY A 167 10.19 -15.27 8.01
C GLY A 167 11.72 -15.31 8.18
N ALA A 168 12.47 -14.58 7.34
CA ALA A 168 13.92 -14.42 7.43
C ALA A 168 14.42 -14.31 8.88
N PRO A 169 15.59 -14.86 9.22
CA PRO A 169 16.24 -14.54 10.48
C PRO A 169 16.38 -13.01 10.57
N ASP A 170 15.96 -12.42 11.69
CA ASP A 170 16.06 -10.98 11.99
C ASP A 170 15.02 -10.04 11.33
N ARG A 171 13.73 -10.40 11.38
CA ARG A 171 12.62 -9.47 11.12
C ARG A 171 12.13 -8.82 12.42
N GLU A 172 12.26 -7.50 12.51
CA GLU A 172 11.85 -6.70 13.65
C GLU A 172 10.75 -5.69 13.27
N VAL A 173 9.70 -5.62 14.10
CA VAL A 173 8.62 -4.63 13.94
C VAL A 173 8.55 -3.73 15.17
N VAL A 174 8.95 -2.48 14.99
CA VAL A 174 8.86 -1.39 15.97
C VAL A 174 7.52 -0.70 15.77
N HIS A 175 6.61 -0.86 16.74
CA HIS A 175 5.31 -0.20 16.70
C HIS A 175 5.43 1.20 17.29
N VAL A 176 5.10 2.21 16.48
CA VAL A 176 5.19 3.62 16.86
C VAL A 176 3.79 4.17 17.08
N PRO A 177 3.45 4.72 18.26
CA PRO A 177 2.13 5.30 18.48
C PRO A 177 1.96 6.56 17.60
N ARG A 178 0.84 6.68 16.89
CA ARG A 178 0.55 7.91 16.13
C ARG A 178 0.39 9.10 17.07
N ARG A 179 1.30 10.07 17.00
CA ARG A 179 1.32 11.29 17.82
C ARG A 179 1.76 12.49 16.98
N ASP A 180 1.33 13.68 17.37
CA ASP A 180 1.71 14.96 16.74
C ASP A 180 1.49 14.96 15.22
N GLY A 181 0.40 14.36 14.76
CA GLY A 181 0.06 14.28 13.33
C GLY A 181 1.05 13.49 12.47
N GLY A 182 1.88 12.61 13.07
CA GLY A 182 2.94 11.85 12.38
C GLY A 182 4.35 12.32 12.70
N ALA A 183 4.51 13.48 13.36
CA ALA A 183 5.83 14.00 13.67
C ALA A 183 6.62 13.10 14.65
N HIS A 184 5.93 12.32 15.49
CA HIS A 184 6.61 11.34 16.35
C HIS A 184 7.28 10.23 15.53
N LEU A 185 6.58 9.64 14.55
CA LEU A 185 7.17 8.66 13.63
C LEU A 185 8.38 9.25 12.91
N VAL A 186 8.28 10.49 12.43
CA VAL A 186 9.40 11.17 11.77
C VAL A 186 10.62 11.28 12.69
N ARG A 187 10.44 11.69 13.95
CA ARG A 187 11.53 11.80 14.93
C ARG A 187 12.16 10.44 15.22
N THR A 188 11.34 9.41 15.48
CA THR A 188 11.80 8.04 15.77
C THR A 188 12.60 7.45 14.60
N VAL A 189 12.10 7.57 13.37
CA VAL A 189 12.83 7.06 12.19
C VAL A 189 14.11 7.85 11.96
N ARG A 190 14.10 9.18 12.14
CA ARG A 190 15.31 10.00 12.00
C ARG A 190 16.39 9.63 13.01
N SER A 191 16.03 9.25 14.23
CA SER A 191 17.00 8.84 15.26
C SER A 191 17.53 7.42 15.04
N GLU A 192 16.68 6.49 14.63
CA GLU A 192 17.06 5.06 14.62
C GLU A 192 17.54 4.55 13.25
N LEU A 193 16.96 5.03 12.14
CA LEU A 193 17.26 4.51 10.80
C LEU A 193 18.76 4.56 10.43
N PRO A 194 19.53 5.63 10.75
CA PRO A 194 20.95 5.70 10.42
C PRO A 194 21.78 4.54 10.98
N GLU A 195 21.44 4.03 12.17
CA GLU A 195 22.17 2.94 12.84
C GLU A 195 22.02 1.59 12.11
N HIS A 196 20.93 1.42 11.35
CA HIS A 196 20.63 0.20 10.59
C HIS A 196 20.91 0.33 9.09
N LEU A 197 21.32 1.51 8.62
CA LEU A 197 21.55 1.79 7.22
C LEU A 197 22.93 1.27 6.77
N GLY A 198 22.92 0.19 6.00
CA GLY A 198 24.11 -0.35 5.34
C GLY A 198 24.23 0.08 3.87
N PRO A 199 25.39 -0.20 3.24
CA PRO A 199 25.65 0.16 1.84
C PRO A 199 24.69 -0.53 0.84
N ALA A 200 24.21 -1.73 1.18
CA ALA A 200 23.28 -2.52 0.37
C ALA A 200 21.85 -2.58 0.95
N SER A 201 21.50 -1.71 1.91
CA SER A 201 20.15 -1.62 2.43
C SER A 201 19.20 -0.98 1.42
N TYR A 202 17.92 -1.38 1.46
CA TYR A 202 16.85 -0.80 0.67
C TYR A 202 15.79 -0.18 1.58
N VAL A 203 15.39 1.05 1.28
CA VAL A 203 14.43 1.81 2.10
C VAL A 203 13.08 1.85 1.39
N TRP A 204 12.01 1.51 2.10
CA TRP A 204 10.64 1.53 1.58
C TRP A 204 9.73 2.32 2.53
N ILE A 205 9.07 3.36 2.03
CA ILE A 205 8.30 4.33 2.84
C ILE A 205 6.91 4.53 2.25
N ALA A 206 5.87 4.19 2.99
CA ALA A 206 4.49 4.50 2.60
C ALA A 206 3.59 4.80 3.81
N CYS A 207 3.24 6.06 3.98
CA CYS A 207 2.36 6.55 5.05
C CYS A 207 1.44 7.64 4.47
N ASP A 208 1.05 8.63 5.29
CA ASP A 208 0.53 9.88 4.79
C ASP A 208 1.58 10.65 3.95
N THR A 209 1.09 11.49 3.04
CA THR A 209 1.90 12.23 2.07
C THR A 209 2.95 13.14 2.73
N VAL A 210 2.65 13.75 3.88
CA VAL A 210 3.58 14.67 4.55
C VAL A 210 4.71 13.88 5.21
N THR A 211 4.36 12.84 5.96
CA THR A 211 5.32 11.94 6.61
C THR A 211 6.23 11.27 5.60
N THR A 212 5.67 10.68 4.53
CA THR A 212 6.45 10.01 3.48
C THR A 212 7.41 10.98 2.79
N ARG A 213 6.96 12.18 2.40
CA ARG A 213 7.84 13.16 1.75
C ARG A 213 8.95 13.64 2.67
N THR A 214 8.65 13.84 3.95
CA THR A 214 9.63 14.28 4.95
C THR A 214 10.73 13.24 5.15
N LEU A 215 10.36 11.97 5.31
CA LEU A 215 11.33 10.87 5.48
C LEU A 215 12.08 10.55 4.20
N ALA A 216 11.43 10.60 3.03
CA ALA A 216 12.12 10.43 1.75
C ALA A 216 13.17 11.52 1.50
N ALA A 217 12.87 12.77 1.88
CA ALA A 217 13.82 13.88 1.79
C ALA A 217 15.02 13.68 2.75
N PHE A 218 14.76 13.26 3.99
CA PHE A 218 15.80 12.90 4.96
C PHE A 218 16.72 11.80 4.40
N VAL A 219 16.16 10.67 3.96
CA VAL A 219 16.91 9.52 3.45
C VAL A 219 17.75 9.88 2.21
N ARG A 220 17.22 10.69 1.29
CA ARG A 220 17.96 11.09 0.08
C ARG A 220 19.01 12.16 0.34
N LYS A 221 18.65 13.22 1.07
CA LYS A 221 19.46 14.44 1.16
C LYS A 221 20.43 14.41 2.32
N GLU A 222 20.00 13.88 3.46
CA GLU A 222 20.81 13.86 4.68
C GLU A 222 21.62 12.55 4.78
N LEU A 223 21.04 11.41 4.42
CA LEU A 223 21.73 10.10 4.45
C LEU A 223 22.36 9.67 3.11
N GLY A 224 22.15 10.44 2.03
CA GLY A 224 22.77 10.18 0.73
C GLY A 224 22.32 8.88 0.04
N VAL A 225 21.17 8.31 0.40
CA VAL A 225 20.68 7.07 -0.22
C VAL A 225 20.25 7.35 -1.67
N PRO A 226 20.79 6.60 -2.65
CA PRO A 226 20.47 6.79 -4.07
C PRO A 226 19.02 6.39 -4.36
N ARG A 227 18.44 6.89 -5.47
CA ARG A 227 17.00 6.72 -5.77
C ARG A 227 16.64 5.25 -5.96
N GLU A 228 17.57 4.49 -6.50
CA GLU A 228 17.45 3.09 -6.86
C GLU A 228 17.31 2.20 -5.61
N ARG A 229 17.73 2.69 -4.43
CA ARG A 229 17.60 2.04 -3.13
C ARG A 229 16.51 2.63 -2.24
N LEU A 230 15.62 3.46 -2.81
CA LEU A 230 14.52 4.09 -2.09
C LEU A 230 13.21 4.00 -2.89
N HIS A 231 12.22 3.37 -2.30
CA HIS A 231 10.81 3.51 -2.70
C HIS A 231 10.07 4.40 -1.71
N ALA A 232 9.39 5.44 -2.18
CA ALA A 232 8.57 6.31 -1.34
C ALA A 232 7.28 6.71 -2.06
N LEU A 233 6.12 6.38 -1.48
CA LEU A 233 4.80 6.70 -2.03
C LEU A 233 3.84 7.11 -0.92
N GLY A 234 3.27 8.31 -1.01
CA GLY A 234 2.24 8.78 -0.07
C GLY A 234 0.90 8.11 -0.38
N TYR A 235 0.37 7.33 0.55
CA TYR A 235 -0.84 6.53 0.35
C TYR A 235 -2.12 7.33 0.59
N TRP A 236 -2.07 8.24 1.55
CA TRP A 236 -3.19 9.10 1.88
C TRP A 236 -2.71 10.51 2.21
N ARG A 237 -3.65 11.43 2.38
CA ARG A 237 -3.38 12.79 2.79
C ARG A 237 -4.23 13.05 4.02
N ALA A 238 -3.58 13.44 5.12
CA ALA A 238 -4.29 13.95 6.28
C ALA A 238 -5.07 15.21 5.85
N THR A 239 -6.35 15.23 6.17
CA THR A 239 -7.22 16.39 5.98
C THR A 239 -6.89 17.47 6.98
#